data_AF-A0A1L5KEZ1-F1
#
_entry.id   AF-A0A1L5KEZ1-F1
#
_cell.length_a   1.000
_cell.length_b   1.000
_cell.length_c   1.000
_cell.angle_alpha   90.00
_cell.angle_beta   90.00
_cell.angle_gamma   90.00
#
_symmetry.space_group_name_H-M   'P 1'
#
loop_
_entity.id
_entity.type
_entity.pdbx_description
1 polymer ?
#
loop_
_entity_poly.entity_id
_entity_poly.type
_entity_poly.pdbx_seq_one_letter_code
_entity_poly.pdbx_strand_id
1 'polypeptide(L)' 'VLKGPGYASPVTYWMPFSGGVGIHDASWRSQYGGRIYITNGSHGCVNTPKDKAAIIYNNISVGVPIVVYE' A
#
# COMPACT_ATOMS: atom_id res chain seq x y z
N VAL A 1 -10.72 4.09 -5.88
CA VAL A 1 -9.98 3.36 -6.94
C VAL A 1 -8.64 4.02 -7.11
N LEU A 2 -7.55 3.31 -6.80
CA LEU A 2 -6.19 3.78 -6.99
C LEU A 2 -5.84 3.68 -8.47
N LYS A 3 -5.38 4.77 -9.06
CA LYS A 3 -5.12 4.88 -10.50
C LYS A 3 -3.68 5.28 -10.73
N GLY A 4 -3.04 4.66 -11.71
CA GLY A 4 -1.75 5.08 -12.25
C GLY A 4 -1.70 4.83 -13.76
N PRO A 5 -0.53 5.04 -14.40
CA PRO A 5 -0.39 4.86 -15.84
C PRO A 5 -0.74 3.43 -16.27
N GLY A 6 -1.91 3.25 -16.90
CA GLY A 6 -2.37 1.96 -17.41
C GLY A 6 -3.04 1.02 -16.39
N TYR A 7 -3.30 1.46 -15.15
CA TYR A 7 -3.99 0.61 -14.16
C TYR A 7 -4.99 1.35 -13.29
N ALA A 8 -6.02 0.61 -12.87
CA ALA A 8 -7.02 1.05 -11.90
C ALA A 8 -7.34 -0.12 -10.97
N SER A 9 -6.99 0.02 -9.69
CA SER A 9 -7.21 -1.01 -8.67
C SER A 9 -8.18 -0.49 -7.62
N PRO A 10 -9.35 -1.13 -7.41
CA PRO A 10 -10.21 -0.76 -6.30
C PRO A 10 -9.50 -1.12 -4.99
N VAL A 11 -9.22 -0.10 -4.19
CA VAL A 11 -8.67 -0.22 -2.83
C VAL A 11 -9.67 0.37 -1.86
N THR A 12 -9.79 -0.25 -0.69
CA THR A 12 -10.69 0.16 0.39
C THR A 12 -10.02 1.19 1.30
N TYR A 13 -8.74 0.99 1.59
CA TYR A 13 -7.95 1.83 2.48
C TYR A 13 -6.79 2.45 1.71
N TRP A 14 -6.72 3.78 1.71
CA TRP A 14 -5.65 4.52 1.03
C TRP A 14 -5.01 5.53 1.97
N MET A 15 -3.71 5.37 2.20
CA MET A 15 -2.89 6.20 3.08
C MET A 15 -1.68 6.74 2.30
N PRO A 16 -1.84 7.83 1.54
CA PRO A 16 -0.76 8.42 0.75
C PRO A 16 0.30 9.05 1.65
N PHE A 17 1.58 8.88 1.31
CA PHE A 17 2.68 9.51 2.05
C PHE A 17 3.77 10.17 1.18
N SER A 18 3.85 9.88 -0.13
CA SER A 18 4.85 10.55 -1.00
C SER A 18 4.50 10.48 -2.48
N GLY A 19 4.29 11.60 -3.19
CA GLY A 19 4.30 11.65 -4.66
C GLY A 19 3.42 10.64 -5.41
N GLY A 20 2.26 10.24 -4.85
CA GLY A 20 1.39 9.19 -5.41
C GLY A 20 1.64 7.78 -4.89
N VAL A 21 2.64 7.60 -4.02
CA VAL A 21 2.94 6.40 -3.24
C VAL A 21 2.22 6.45 -1.90
N GLY A 22 1.73 5.30 -1.46
CA GLY A 22 1.05 5.14 -0.18
C GLY A 22 0.94 3.69 0.26
N ILE A 23 0.36 3.51 1.45
CA ILE A 23 -0.05 2.21 1.97
C ILE A 23 -1.49 1.96 1.53
N HIS A 24 -1.77 0.78 1.00
CA HIS A 24 -3.14 0.36 0.67
C HIS A 24 -3.37 -1.14 0.81
N ASP A 25 -4.64 -1.54 0.87
CA ASP A 25 -5.02 -2.94 0.76
C ASP A 25 -4.74 -3.49 -0.65
N ALA A 26 -4.20 -4.71 -0.71
CA ALA A 26 -3.86 -5.40 -1.95
C ALA A 26 -4.49 -6.80 -1.98
N SER A 27 -5.83 -6.88 -1.96
CA SER A 27 -6.59 -8.14 -1.87
C SER A 27 -6.30 -9.14 -3.00
N TRP A 28 -5.73 -8.70 -4.12
CA TRP A 28 -5.29 -9.56 -5.23
C TRP A 28 -4.00 -10.33 -4.95
N ARG A 29 -3.25 -10.00 -3.88
CA ARG A 29 -2.02 -10.69 -3.52
C ARG A 29 -2.27 -11.82 -2.53
N SER A 30 -1.68 -12.98 -2.84
CA SER A 30 -1.66 -14.16 -1.96
C SER A 30 -0.44 -14.24 -1.05
N GLN A 31 0.62 -13.46 -1.32
CA GLN A 31 1.89 -13.51 -0.58
C GLN A 31 2.45 -12.10 -0.30
N TYR A 32 3.03 -11.96 0.90
CA TYR A 32 3.59 -10.72 1.45
C TYR A 32 4.92 -11.02 2.17
N GLY A 33 5.80 -10.02 2.23
CA GLY A 33 7.11 -10.14 2.91
C GLY A 33 8.18 -10.90 2.11
N GLY A 34 9.32 -11.12 2.75
CA GLY A 34 10.49 -11.76 2.14
C GLY A 34 11.01 -10.99 0.92
N ARG A 35 11.36 -11.73 -0.14
CA ARG A 35 11.95 -11.17 -1.37
C ARG A 35 10.95 -11.03 -2.53
N ILE A 36 9.65 -11.20 -2.29
CA ILE A 36 8.64 -11.14 -3.36
C ILE A 36 8.59 -9.79 -4.08
N TYR A 37 9.04 -8.71 -3.42
CA TYR A 37 9.13 -7.39 -4.02
C TYR A 37 10.11 -7.32 -5.20
N ILE A 38 11.08 -8.24 -5.27
CA ILE A 38 12.08 -8.28 -6.35
C ILE A 38 11.47 -8.79 -7.66
N THR A 39 10.64 -9.84 -7.58
CA THR A 39 10.08 -10.51 -8.76
C THR A 39 8.64 -10.12 -9.06
N ASN A 40 7.90 -9.64 -8.06
CA ASN A 40 6.50 -9.24 -8.15
C ASN A 40 6.22 -8.08 -7.18
N GLY A 41 6.97 -6.99 -7.37
CA GLY A 41 6.84 -5.74 -6.64
C GLY A 41 5.60 -4.93 -7.03
N SER A 42 5.38 -3.82 -6.32
CA SER A 42 4.40 -2.81 -6.67
C SER A 42 5.01 -1.77 -7.63
N HIS A 43 4.22 -0.78 -8.01
CA HIS A 43 4.70 0.44 -8.69
C HIS A 43 5.22 1.50 -7.71
N GLY A 44 5.67 1.09 -6.52
CA GLY A 44 6.18 1.96 -5.45
C GLY A 44 5.34 1.90 -4.16
N CYS A 45 4.04 1.59 -4.24
CA CYS A 45 3.16 1.49 -3.07
C CYS A 45 3.48 0.32 -2.14
N VAL A 46 3.08 0.43 -0.88
CA VAL A 46 3.20 -0.64 0.11
C VAL A 46 1.94 -1.49 0.09
N ASN A 47 1.99 -2.59 -0.66
CA ASN A 47 0.90 -3.56 -0.75
C ASN A 47 0.69 -4.28 0.59
N THR A 48 -0.48 -4.10 1.19
CA THR A 48 -0.77 -4.58 2.55
C THR A 48 -1.99 -5.52 2.56
N PRO A 49 -2.01 -6.59 3.37
CA PRO A 49 -3.22 -7.39 3.54
C PRO A 49 -4.40 -6.52 4.02
N LYS A 50 -5.61 -6.81 3.55
CA LYS A 50 -6.77 -5.92 3.78
C LYS A 50 -7.08 -5.69 5.27
N ASP A 51 -6.98 -6.73 6.08
CA ASP A 51 -7.18 -6.66 7.54
C ASP A 51 -6.11 -5.77 8.21
N LYS A 52 -4.85 -5.87 7.77
CA LYS A 52 -3.75 -5.04 8.30
C LYS A 52 -3.85 -3.59 7.86
N ALA A 53 -4.24 -3.34 6.60
CA ALA A 53 -4.47 -1.99 6.11
C ALA A 53 -5.59 -1.28 6.90
N ALA A 54 -6.67 -2.00 7.25
CA ALA A 54 -7.75 -1.48 8.07
C ALA A 54 -7.26 -1.08 9.48
N ILE A 55 -6.42 -1.91 10.10
CA ILE A 55 -5.85 -1.63 11.43
C ILE A 55 -5.05 -0.33 11.38
N ILE A 56 -4.15 -0.15 10.40
CA ILE A 56 -3.35 1.07 10.29
C ILE A 56 -4.29 2.27 10.08
N TYR A 57 -5.17 2.19 9.08
CA TYR A 57 -6.07 3.28 8.70
C TYR A 57 -6.92 3.78 9.87
N ASN A 58 -7.45 2.87 10.71
CA ASN A 58 -8.30 3.23 11.84
C ASN A 58 -7.53 3.75 13.06
N ASN A 59 -6.20 3.62 13.09
CA ASN A 59 -5.36 3.97 14.25
C ASN A 59 -4.36 5.10 13.97
N ILE A 60 -4.28 5.62 12.74
CA ILE A 60 -3.43 6.77 12.41
C ILE A 60 -4.27 7.97 11.97
N SER A 61 -3.67 9.15 12.08
CA SER A 61 -4.26 10.41 11.61
C SER A 61 -3.44 10.99 10.46
N VAL A 62 -4.05 11.86 9.66
CA VAL A 62 -3.34 12.64 8.63
C VAL A 62 -2.21 13.44 9.28
N GLY A 63 -1.02 13.41 8.69
CA GLY A 63 0.18 14.09 9.20
C GLY A 63 1.09 13.22 10.08
N VAL A 64 0.69 11.99 10.41
CA VAL A 64 1.59 11.02 11.06
C VAL A 64 2.79 10.75 10.12
N PRO A 65 4.05 10.86 10.62
CA PRO A 65 5.22 10.63 9.79
C PRO A 65 5.34 9.15 9.41
N ILE A 66 5.63 8.91 8.13
CA ILE A 66 5.97 7.59 7.59
C ILE A 66 7.46 7.60 7.24
N VAL A 67 8.24 6.74 7.89
CA VAL A 67 9.67 6.59 7.62
C VAL A 67 9.88 5.32 6.80
N VAL A 68 10.49 5.47 5.63
CA VAL A 68 10.83 4.37 4.72
C VAL A 68 12.34 4.35 4.54
N TYR A 69 12.95 3.18 4.70
CA TYR A 69 14.40 2.95 4.61
C TYR A 69 14.68 1.54 4.05
N GLU A 70 15.94 1.28 3.69
CA GLU A 70 16.44 -0.02 3.24
C GLU A 70 16.84 -0.94 4.40
#